data_AF-A0A483A3P3-F1
#
_entry.id   AF-A0A483A3P3-F1
#
_cell.length_a   1.000
_cell.length_b   1.000
_cell.length_c   1.000
_cell.angle_alpha   90.00
_cell.angle_beta   90.00
_cell.angle_gamma   90.00
#
_symmetry.space_group_name_H-M   'P 1'
#
loop_
_entity.id
_entity.type
_entity.pdbx_description
1 polymer ?
#
loop_
_entity_poly.entity_id
_entity_poly.type
_entity_poly.pdbx_seq_one_letter_code
_entity_poly.pdbx_strand_id
1 'polypeptide(L)' 'MPNISDGKLLYDESCAKCHHTPYQSLGWNEMTNRTELRHMIEACSNHFQLEWNAQDIEDTTEFLNTEFLFLEK' A
#
# COMPACT_ATOMS: atom_id res chain seq x y z
N MET A 1 -12.16 -7.04 -8.12
CA MET A 1 -12.45 -5.66 -7.66
C MET A 1 -11.79 -5.52 -6.31
N PRO A 2 -11.13 -4.41 -6.01
CA PRO A 2 -10.41 -4.27 -4.75
C PRO A 2 -11.35 -4.27 -3.53
N ASN A 3 -10.94 -4.91 -2.44
CA ASN A 3 -11.60 -4.88 -1.14
C ASN A 3 -10.81 -4.01 -0.16
N ILE A 4 -11.34 -2.80 0.11
CA ILE A 4 -10.69 -1.82 1.01
C ILE A 4 -10.55 -2.37 2.45
N SER A 5 -11.47 -3.21 2.91
CA SER A 5 -11.40 -3.76 4.28
C SER A 5 -10.26 -4.75 4.43
N ASP A 6 -10.03 -5.59 3.41
CA ASP A 6 -8.90 -6.53 3.39
C ASP A 6 -7.59 -5.74 3.26
N GLY A 7 -7.53 -4.73 2.39
CA GLY A 7 -6.38 -3.83 2.26
C GLY A 7 -6.02 -3.13 3.57
N LYS A 8 -7.01 -2.71 4.37
CA LYS A 8 -6.77 -2.15 5.70
C LYS A 8 -6.14 -3.18 6.65
N LEU A 9 -6.67 -4.40 6.68
CA LEU A 9 -6.15 -5.46 7.55
C LEU A 9 -4.67 -5.73 7.22
N LEU A 10 -4.36 -5.90 5.94
CA LEU A 10 -3.01 -6.13 5.44
C LEU A 10 -2.07 -4.97 5.76
N TYR A 11 -2.54 -3.72 5.65
CA TYR A 11 -1.81 -2.53 6.08
C TYR A 11 -1.48 -2.57 7.58
N ASP A 12 -2.48 -2.82 8.43
CA ASP A 12 -2.30 -2.84 9.89
C ASP A 12 -1.32 -3.94 10.32
N GLU A 13 -1.36 -5.11 9.67
CA GLU A 13 -0.52 -6.25 9.98
C GLU A 13 0.92 -6.14 9.45
N SER A 14 1.14 -5.36 8.39
CA SER A 14 2.43 -5.34 7.67
C SER A 14 3.00 -3.93 7.53
N CYS A 15 2.34 -3.06 6.76
CA CYS A 15 2.86 -1.74 6.41
C CYS A 15 3.03 -0.83 7.64
N ALA A 16 2.05 -0.84 8.55
CA ALA A 16 2.00 0.03 9.73
C ALA A 16 3.14 -0.23 10.73
N LYS A 17 3.80 -1.39 10.65
CA LYS A 17 4.97 -1.72 11.50
C LYS A 17 6.17 -0.81 11.24
N CYS A 18 6.28 -0.28 10.02
CA CYS A 18 7.36 0.63 9.62
C CYS A 18 6.81 2.01 9.25
N HIS A 19 5.67 2.06 8.57
CA HIS A 19 5.06 3.27 8.04
C HIS A 19 3.93 3.73 8.94
N HIS A 20 4.29 4.49 9.96
CA HIS A 20 3.35 5.06 10.91
C HIS A 20 2.75 6.36 10.40
N THR A 21 1.59 6.73 10.94
CA THR A 21 1.01 8.04 10.70
C THR A 21 1.78 9.12 11.49
N PRO A 22 1.97 10.33 10.92
CA PRO A 22 1.45 10.80 9.64
C PRO A 22 2.30 10.35 8.43
N TYR A 23 1.63 9.79 7.42
CA TYR A 23 2.25 9.31 6.16
C TYR A 23 3.02 10.40 5.40
N GLN A 24 2.58 11.65 5.53
CA GLN A 24 3.20 12.84 4.92
C GLN A 24 4.64 13.09 5.41
N SER A 25 5.03 12.51 6.55
CA SER A 25 6.38 12.66 7.11
C SER A 25 7.41 11.69 6.49
N LEU A 26 6.95 10.71 5.70
CA LEU A 26 7.81 9.67 5.11
C LEU A 26 8.53 10.13 3.83
N GLY A 27 8.24 11.33 3.33
CA GLY A 27 8.89 11.89 2.14
C GLY A 27 8.59 11.13 0.84
N TRP A 28 7.47 10.41 0.78
CA TRP A 28 7.02 9.62 -0.38
C TRP A 28 6.50 10.47 -1.55
N ASN A 29 7.07 11.66 -1.72
CA ASN A 29 6.65 12.66 -2.69
C ASN A 29 7.02 12.25 -4.13
N GLU A 30 7.68 11.10 -4.31
CA GLU A 30 8.14 10.60 -5.60
C GLU A 30 7.12 9.69 -6.30
N MET A 31 6.18 9.07 -5.58
CA MET A 31 5.11 8.29 -6.22
C MET A 31 4.04 9.24 -6.75
N THR A 32 3.80 9.18 -8.06
CA THR A 32 2.92 10.10 -8.78
C THR A 32 1.61 9.46 -9.21
N ASN A 33 1.56 8.13 -9.28
CA ASN A 33 0.39 7.39 -9.76
C ASN A 33 0.21 6.05 -9.03
N ARG A 34 -0.98 5.47 -9.19
CA ARG A 34 -1.36 4.20 -8.56
C ARG A 34 -0.51 3.00 -8.99
N THR A 35 0.05 3.02 -10.19
CA THR A 35 0.88 1.90 -10.70
C THR A 35 2.22 1.84 -9.96
N GLU A 36 2.84 3.00 -9.71
CA GLU A 36 4.05 3.10 -8.89
C GLU A 36 3.82 2.64 -7.46
N LEU A 37 2.69 3.05 -6.85
CA LEU A 37 2.28 2.58 -5.53
C LEU A 37 2.13 1.05 -5.48
N ARG A 38 1.46 0.47 -6.48
CA ARG A 38 1.30 -0.99 -6.58
C ARG A 38 2.64 -1.72 -6.64
N HIS A 39 3.58 -1.22 -7.46
CA HIS A 39 4.91 -1.81 -7.57
C HIS A 39 5.73 -1.69 -6.28
N MET A 40 5.59 -0.58 -5.55
CA MET A 40 6.23 -0.41 -4.25
C MET A 40 5.70 -1.43 -3.23
N ILE A 41 4.38 -1.62 -3.16
CA ILE A 41 3.75 -2.61 -2.28
C ILE A 41 4.20 -4.02 -2.64
N GLU A 42 4.26 -4.35 -3.94
CA GLU A 42 4.79 -5.62 -4.44
C GLU A 42 6.26 -5.84 -4.05
N ALA A 43 7.09 -4.80 -4.14
CA ALA A 43 8.49 -4.86 -3.70
C ALA A 43 8.60 -5.07 -2.18
N CYS A 44 7.79 -4.40 -1.37
CA CYS A 44 7.74 -4.61 0.08
C CYS A 44 7.29 -6.04 0.43
N SER A 45 6.22 -6.52 -0.19
CA SER A 45 5.74 -7.89 0.00
C SER A 45 6.83 -8.92 -0.30
N ASN A 46 7.52 -8.77 -1.43
CA ASN A 46 8.63 -9.65 -1.82
C ASN A 46 9.81 -9.56 -0.85
N HIS A 47 10.20 -8.36 -0.43
CA HIS A 47 11.32 -8.16 0.50
C HIS A 47 11.09 -8.85 1.85
N PHE A 48 9.87 -8.74 2.39
CA PHE A 48 9.49 -9.36 3.65
C PHE A 48 8.97 -10.79 3.51
N GLN A 49 8.94 -11.32 2.28
CA GLN A 49 8.41 -12.65 1.95
C GLN A 49 7.00 -12.88 2.50
N LEU A 50 6.12 -11.90 2.31
CA LEU A 50 4.71 -12.05 2.67
C LEU A 50 4.05 -12.99 1.66
N GLU A 51 3.16 -13.87 2.15
CA GLU A 51 2.39 -14.81 1.32
C GLU A 51 1.20 -14.10 0.63
N TRP A 52 1.43 -12.89 0.10
CA TRP A 52 0.42 -12.08 -0.55
C TRP A 52 0.28 -12.47 -2.02
N ASN A 53 -0.96 -12.60 -2.46
CA ASN A 53 -1.30 -12.80 -3.86
C ASN A 53 -1.56 -11.45 -4.57
N ALA A 54 -1.84 -11.49 -5.87
CA ALA A 54 -2.07 -10.27 -6.66
C ALA A 54 -3.27 -9.44 -6.19
N GLN A 55 -4.30 -10.06 -5.62
CA GLN A 55 -5.47 -9.37 -5.06
C GLN A 55 -5.11 -8.65 -3.76
N ASP A 56 -4.29 -9.25 -2.91
CA ASP A 56 -3.82 -8.63 -1.64
C ASP A 56 -3.02 -7.35 -1.93
N ILE A 57 -2.19 -7.37 -2.99
CA ILE A 57 -1.46 -6.19 -3.48
C ILE A 57 -2.44 -5.12 -3.95
N GLU A 58 -3.44 -5.48 -4.74
CA GLU A 58 -4.43 -4.54 -5.28
C GLU A 58 -5.31 -3.93 -4.16
N ASP A 59 -5.73 -4.74 -3.19
CA ASP A 59 -6.55 -4.33 -2.05
C ASP A 59 -5.79 -3.33 -1.17
N THR A 60 -4.53 -3.64 -0.87
CA THR A 60 -3.64 -2.74 -0.11
C THR A 60 -3.36 -1.46 -0.89
N THR A 61 -3.18 -1.55 -2.21
CA THR A 61 -2.99 -0.39 -3.09
C THR A 61 -4.21 0.54 -3.06
N GLU A 62 -5.42 -0.01 -3.20
CA GLU A 62 -6.66 0.76 -3.16
C GLU A 62 -6.86 1.43 -1.80
N PHE A 63 -6.63 0.70 -0.71
CA PHE A 63 -6.74 1.24 0.65
C PHE A 63 -5.77 2.41 0.86
N LEU A 64 -4.47 2.21 0.60
CA LEU A 64 -3.46 3.25 0.78
C LEU A 64 -3.72 4.48 -0.09
N ASN A 65 -4.17 4.27 -1.33
CA ASN A 65 -4.51 5.37 -2.21
C ASN A 65 -5.74 6.15 -1.75
N THR A 66 -6.74 5.46 -1.21
CA THR A 66 -7.99 6.09 -0.76
C THR A 66 -7.82 6.84 0.55
N GLU A 67 -7.04 6.30 1.49
CA GLU A 67 -6.93 6.88 2.84
C GLU A 67 -5.80 7.90 2.98
N PHE A 68 -4.70 7.76 2.22
CA PHE A 68 -3.49 8.55 2.48
C PHE A 68 -2.96 9.32 1.27
N LEU A 69 -2.93 8.72 0.08
CA LEU A 69 -2.12 9.23 -1.04
C LEU A 69 -2.92 9.98 -2.12
N PHE A 70 -4.17 9.60 -2.38
CA PHE A 70 -5.07 10.25 -3.33
C PHE A 70 -4.46 10.44 -4.73
N LEU A 71 -3.69 9.47 -5.21
CA LEU A 71 -3.00 9.54 -6.51
C LEU A 71 -3.97 9.30 -7.66
N GLU A 72 -3.62 9.85 -8.82
CA GLU A 72 -4.31 9.59 -10.08
C GLU A 72 -4.12 8.13 -10.53
N LYS A 73 -5.05 7.67 -11.38
CA LYS A 73 -5.02 6.32 -11.96
C LYS A 73 -3.80 6.09 -12.84
#